data_AF-A0A8X6FD38-F1
#
_entry.id   AF-A0A8X6FD38-F1
#
_cell.length_a   1.000
_cell.length_b   1.000
_cell.length_c   1.000
_cell.angle_alpha   90.00
_cell.angle_beta   90.00
_cell.angle_gamma   90.00
#
_symmetry.space_group_name_H-M   'P 1'
#
loop_
_entity.id
_entity.type
_entity.pdbx_description
1 polymer ?
#
loop_
_entity_poly.entity_id
_entity_poly.type
_entity_poly.pdbx_seq_one_letter_code
_entity_poly.pdbx_strand_id
1 'polypeptide(L)'
;MGLPKLSAEEARKRRKESRRKWRMKPEAKQKKREVDKKRQTIYRALGKSEDCRKKYRSDPVKYEREMALQRERRARKRQNDQIGSDRKRLRLDAESEVLWDKTLSKFLQAISDGPIHRCICCDRLWFKHSISHQSKMGLQKKKYY
;
A
#
# COMPACT_ATOMS: atom_id res chain seq x y z
N MET A 1 -9.23 27.30 -16.97
CA MET A 1 -9.12 27.85 -15.60
C MET A 1 -8.90 26.70 -14.62
N GLY A 2 -7.63 26.40 -14.28
CA GLY A 2 -7.31 25.30 -13.36
C GLY A 2 -7.55 25.73 -11.91
N LEU A 3 -8.31 24.94 -11.14
CA LEU A 3 -8.52 25.17 -9.70
C LEU A 3 -7.16 25.25 -8.98
N PRO A 4 -6.92 26.26 -8.13
CA PRO A 4 -5.70 26.35 -7.35
C PRO A 4 -5.54 25.09 -6.49
N LYS A 5 -4.41 24.41 -6.62
CA LYS A 5 -4.06 23.29 -5.75
C LYS A 5 -3.92 23.85 -4.33
N LEU A 6 -4.89 23.53 -3.48
CA LEU A 6 -4.84 23.86 -2.05
C LEU A 6 -3.48 23.44 -1.49
N SER A 7 -2.88 24.30 -0.68
CA SER A 7 -1.63 23.98 -0.01
C SER A 7 -1.79 22.70 0.83
N ALA A 8 -0.71 21.94 1.01
CA ALA A 8 -0.74 20.71 1.78
C ALA A 8 -1.26 20.93 3.21
N GLU A 9 -1.02 22.12 3.76
CA GLU A 9 -1.49 22.54 5.08
C GLU A 9 -3.01 22.76 5.13
N GLU A 10 -3.58 23.44 4.13
CA GLU A 10 -5.02 23.69 4.02
C GLU A 10 -5.80 22.40 3.72
N ALA A 11 -5.26 21.51 2.88
CA ALA A 11 -5.84 20.20 2.63
C ALA A 11 -5.90 19.36 3.93
N ARG A 12 -4.87 19.46 4.79
CA ARG A 12 -4.81 18.78 6.08
C ARG A 12 -5.81 19.38 7.08
N LYS A 13 -5.94 20.71 7.14
CA LYS A 13 -6.95 21.41 7.96
C LYS A 13 -8.38 21.02 7.55
N ARG A 14 -8.70 21.07 6.25
CA ARG A 14 -10.02 20.64 5.72
C ARG A 14 -10.34 19.18 6.05
N ARG A 15 -9.37 18.26 5.90
CA ARG A 15 -9.57 16.84 6.28
C ARG A 15 -9.86 16.66 7.77
N LYS A 16 -9.15 17.38 8.64
CA LYS A 16 -9.39 17.34 10.10
C LYS A 16 -10.78 17.87 10.43
N GLU A 17 -11.20 18.97 9.81
CA GLU A 17 -12.50 19.58 10.05
C GLU A 17 -13.66 18.73 9.54
N SER A 18 -13.54 18.14 8.34
CA SER A 18 -14.53 17.19 7.81
C SER A 18 -14.66 15.95 8.72
N ARG A 19 -13.55 15.45 9.28
CA ARG A 19 -13.60 14.36 10.27
C ARG A 19 -14.31 14.79 11.56
N ARG A 20 -14.10 16.01 12.04
CA ARG A 20 -14.80 16.55 13.22
C ARG A 20 -16.32 16.64 12.94
N LYS A 21 -16.72 17.25 11.82
CA LYS A 21 -18.12 17.35 11.41
C LYS A 21 -18.77 15.97 11.25
N TRP A 22 -18.06 15.00 10.66
CA TRP A 22 -18.55 13.62 10.53
C TRP A 22 -18.77 12.94 11.88
N ARG A 23 -17.87 13.11 12.86
CA ARG A 23 -18.02 12.56 14.21
C ARG A 23 -19.19 13.15 15.01
N MET A 24 -19.61 14.37 14.67
CA MET A 24 -20.74 15.03 15.32
C MET A 24 -22.09 14.56 14.77
N LYS A 25 -22.13 13.94 13.58
CA LYS A 25 -23.37 13.39 13.01
C LYS A 25 -23.94 12.28 13.91
N PRO A 26 -25.26 12.26 14.15
CA PRO A 26 -25.91 11.27 15.02
C PRO A 26 -25.69 9.83 14.51
N GLU A 27 -25.69 9.62 13.20
CA GLU A 27 -25.38 8.33 12.55
C GLU A 27 -23.98 7.81 12.90
N ALA A 28 -22.99 8.70 12.98
CA ALA A 28 -21.62 8.31 13.34
C ALA A 28 -21.52 7.92 14.82
N LYS A 29 -22.29 8.58 15.70
CA LYS A 29 -22.40 8.21 17.11
C LYS A 29 -23.10 6.86 17.29
N GLN A 30 -24.14 6.60 16.50
CA GLN A 30 -24.87 5.32 16.53
C GLN A 30 -24.01 4.16 16.00
N LYS A 31 -23.32 4.35 14.86
CA LYS A 31 -22.33 3.37 14.36
C LYS A 31 -21.23 3.10 15.37
N LYS A 32 -20.74 4.12 16.08
CA LYS A 32 -19.75 3.94 17.15
C LYS A 32 -20.31 3.07 18.28
N ARG A 33 -21.54 3.34 18.74
CA ARG A 33 -22.21 2.53 19.78
C ARG A 33 -22.42 1.08 19.35
N GLU A 34 -22.77 0.82 18.09
CA GLU A 34 -22.91 -0.54 17.56
C GLU A 34 -21.57 -1.28 17.52
N VAL A 35 -20.49 -0.62 17.11
CA VAL A 35 -19.14 -1.18 17.13
C VAL A 35 -18.71 -1.48 18.57
N ASP A 36 -19.00 -0.58 19.51
CA ASP A 36 -18.68 -0.78 20.93
C ASP A 36 -19.48 -1.94 21.52
N LYS A 37 -20.78 -2.06 21.19
CA LYS A 37 -21.60 -3.22 21.56
C LYS A 37 -21.03 -4.52 21.00
N LYS A 38 -20.71 -4.58 19.70
CA LYS A 38 -20.10 -5.75 19.05
C LYS A 38 -18.76 -6.12 19.69
N ARG A 39 -17.92 -5.13 20.00
CA ARG A 39 -16.68 -5.35 20.75
C ARG A 39 -16.98 -5.97 22.11
N GLN A 40 -17.94 -5.42 22.86
CA GLN A 40 -18.31 -5.93 24.17
C GLN A 40 -18.83 -7.38 24.12
N THR A 41 -19.62 -7.74 23.11
CA THR A 41 -20.06 -9.13 22.89
C THR A 41 -18.89 -10.05 22.61
N ILE A 42 -17.95 -9.65 21.74
CA ILE A 42 -16.74 -10.41 21.46
C ILE A 42 -15.88 -10.56 22.73
N TYR A 43 -15.72 -9.51 23.53
CA TYR A 43 -14.96 -9.57 24.78
C TYR A 43 -15.58 -10.52 25.81
N ARG A 44 -16.91 -10.56 25.91
CA ARG A 44 -17.62 -11.51 26.79
C ARG A 44 -17.52 -12.95 26.28
N ALA A 45 -17.75 -13.17 24.98
CA ALA A 45 -17.66 -14.49 24.36
C ALA A 45 -16.26 -15.10 24.44
N LEU A 46 -15.21 -14.26 24.45
CA LEU A 46 -13.84 -14.73 24.55
C LEU A 46 -13.40 -15.12 25.97
N GLY A 47 -14.18 -14.87 27.04
CA GLY A 47 -13.80 -15.18 28.43
C GLY A 47 -12.54 -14.45 28.96
N LYS A 48 -11.81 -13.75 28.09
CA LYS A 48 -10.49 -13.18 28.32
C LYS A 48 -10.42 -12.15 29.44
N SER A 49 -11.54 -11.52 29.80
CA SER A 49 -11.60 -10.47 30.83
C SER A 49 -11.40 -11.03 32.24
N GLU A 50 -12.10 -12.11 32.59
CA GLU A 50 -12.01 -12.68 33.94
C GLU A 50 -10.78 -13.55 34.10
N ASP A 51 -10.40 -14.33 33.08
CA ASP A 51 -9.22 -15.20 33.16
C ASP A 51 -7.91 -14.41 33.16
N CYS A 52 -7.78 -13.30 32.41
CA CYS A 52 -6.62 -12.41 32.56
C CYS A 52 -6.58 -11.77 33.95
N ARG A 53 -7.74 -11.35 34.49
CA ARG A 53 -7.81 -10.76 35.84
C ARG A 53 -7.44 -11.77 36.93
N LYS A 54 -7.91 -13.01 36.82
CA LYS A 54 -7.58 -14.10 37.74
C LYS A 54 -6.09 -14.44 37.68
N LYS A 55 -5.51 -14.58 36.46
CA LYS A 55 -4.07 -14.85 36.26
C LYS A 55 -3.17 -13.73 36.82
N TYR A 56 -3.53 -12.46 36.60
CA TYR A 56 -2.80 -11.32 37.16
C TYR A 56 -2.90 -11.27 38.69
N ARG A 57 -4.06 -11.59 39.27
CA ARG A 57 -4.25 -11.63 40.73
C ARG A 57 -3.45 -12.75 41.42
N SER A 58 -3.24 -13.88 40.75
CA SER A 58 -2.53 -15.02 41.33
C SER A 58 -1.01 -14.84 41.34
N ASP A 59 -0.42 -14.26 40.28
CA ASP A 59 1.03 -13.99 40.18
C ASP A 59 1.29 -12.90 39.13
N PRO A 60 1.38 -11.62 39.54
CA PRO A 60 1.52 -10.50 38.63
C PRO A 60 2.87 -10.51 37.89
N VAL A 61 3.93 -11.00 38.53
CA VAL A 61 5.29 -11.05 37.95
C VAL A 61 5.35 -12.07 36.81
N LYS A 62 4.78 -13.26 37.01
CA LYS A 62 4.71 -14.29 35.97
C LYS A 62 3.85 -13.86 34.79
N TYR A 63 2.73 -13.18 35.05
CA TYR A 63 1.86 -12.65 34.00
C TYR A 63 2.55 -11.56 33.17
N GLU A 64 3.26 -10.62 33.79
CA GLU A 64 4.03 -9.60 33.08
C GLU A 64 5.13 -10.20 32.20
N ARG A 65 5.85 -11.20 32.72
CA ARG A 65 6.88 -11.92 31.96
C ARG A 65 6.30 -12.64 30.74
N GLU A 66 5.14 -13.29 30.89
CA GLU A 66 4.45 -13.96 29.79
C GLU A 66 3.97 -12.95 28.73
N MET A 67 3.43 -11.81 29.16
CA MET A 67 3.01 -10.72 28.26
C MET A 67 4.19 -10.10 27.52
N ALA A 68 5.35 -9.94 28.17
CA ALA A 68 6.58 -9.46 27.55
C ALA A 68 7.07 -10.42 26.45
N LEU A 69 7.13 -11.72 26.74
CA LEU A 69 7.48 -12.75 25.76
C LEU A 69 6.49 -12.81 24.58
N GLN A 70 5.20 -12.57 24.85
CA GLN A 70 4.20 -12.52 23.79
C GLN A 70 4.37 -11.29 22.89
N ARG A 71 4.71 -10.12 23.46
CA ARG A 71 5.05 -8.91 22.69
C ARG A 71 6.28 -9.16 21.82
N GLU A 72 7.31 -9.77 22.37
CA GLU A 72 8.53 -10.09 21.64
C GLU A 72 8.27 -11.06 20.47
N ARG A 73 7.52 -12.14 20.71
CA ARG A 73 7.10 -13.07 19.64
C ARG A 73 6.35 -12.37 18.52
N ARG A 74 5.44 -11.44 18.86
CA ARG A 74 4.71 -10.64 17.86
C ARG A 74 5.63 -9.69 17.09
N ALA A 75 6.62 -9.07 17.76
CA ALA A 75 7.60 -8.21 17.11
C ALA A 75 8.47 -8.99 16.12
N ARG A 76 8.98 -10.15 16.52
CA ARG A 76 9.75 -11.06 15.64
C ARG A 76 8.94 -11.51 14.44
N LYS A 77 7.66 -11.87 14.63
CA LYS A 77 6.78 -12.24 13.52
C LYS A 77 6.62 -11.10 12.51
N ARG A 78 6.37 -9.87 12.97
CA ARG A 78 6.25 -8.70 12.10
C ARG A 78 7.53 -8.41 11.32
N GLN A 79 8.69 -8.53 11.96
CA GLN A 79 9.98 -8.37 11.27
C GLN A 79 10.15 -9.44 10.18
N ASN A 80 9.82 -10.68 10.46
CA ASN A 80 9.94 -11.76 9.49
C ASN A 80 8.97 -11.58 8.31
N ASP A 81 7.73 -11.17 8.58
CA ASP A 81 6.74 -10.82 7.55
C ASP A 81 7.25 -9.67 6.66
N GLN A 82 7.89 -8.65 7.27
CA GLN A 82 8.48 -7.52 6.55
C GLN A 82 9.66 -7.95 5.66
N ILE A 83 10.58 -8.76 6.18
CA ILE A 83 11.71 -9.32 5.40
C ILE A 83 11.18 -10.15 4.22
N GLY A 84 10.14 -10.94 4.46
CA GLY A 84 9.46 -11.72 3.41
C GLY A 84 8.84 -10.84 2.32
N SER A 85 8.20 -9.72 2.69
CA SER A 85 7.65 -8.78 1.70
C SER A 85 8.74 -8.04 0.92
N ASP A 86 9.81 -7.63 1.58
CA ASP A 86 10.90 -6.89 0.94
C ASP A 86 11.64 -7.79 -0.06
N ARG A 87 11.88 -9.05 0.31
CA ARG A 87 12.50 -10.05 -0.58
C ARG A 87 11.63 -10.37 -1.79
N LYS A 88 10.29 -10.44 -1.63
CA LYS A 88 9.36 -10.58 -2.76
C LYS A 88 9.41 -9.36 -3.69
N ARG A 89 9.46 -8.15 -3.12
CA ARG A 89 9.54 -6.92 -3.90
C ARG A 89 10.83 -6.85 -4.73
N LEU A 90 11.98 -7.14 -4.12
CA LEU A 90 13.27 -7.18 -4.84
C LEU A 90 13.27 -8.18 -5.99
N ARG A 91 12.62 -9.34 -5.84
CA ARG A 91 12.47 -10.32 -6.93
C ARG A 91 11.62 -9.79 -8.08
N LEU A 92 10.49 -9.14 -7.78
CA LEU A 92 9.63 -8.53 -8.79
C LEU A 92 10.35 -7.41 -9.53
N ASP A 93 11.14 -6.60 -8.81
CA ASP A 93 11.94 -5.54 -9.42
C ASP A 93 12.98 -6.15 -10.40
N ALA A 94 13.70 -7.19 -10.00
CA ALA A 94 14.67 -7.89 -10.85
C ALA A 94 14.02 -8.58 -12.07
N GLU A 95 12.89 -9.27 -11.88
CA GLU A 95 12.13 -9.86 -13.00
C GLU A 95 11.62 -8.80 -13.97
N SER A 96 11.21 -7.63 -13.43
CA SER A 96 10.79 -6.51 -14.25
C SER A 96 11.97 -6.00 -15.10
N GLU A 97 13.16 -5.84 -14.54
CA GLU A 97 14.35 -5.38 -15.28
C GLU A 97 14.69 -6.31 -16.45
N VAL A 98 14.65 -7.62 -16.24
CA VAL A 98 14.88 -8.60 -17.33
C VAL A 98 13.83 -8.49 -18.44
N LEU A 99 12.56 -8.27 -18.07
CA LEU A 99 11.48 -8.05 -19.05
C LEU A 99 11.64 -6.72 -19.79
N TRP A 100 12.15 -5.70 -19.10
CA TRP A 100 12.46 -4.39 -19.68
C TRP A 100 13.57 -4.48 -20.71
N ASP A 101 14.68 -5.14 -20.39
CA ASP A 101 15.80 -5.30 -21.31
C ASP A 101 15.36 -6.00 -22.60
N LYS A 102 14.58 -7.08 -22.48
CA LYS A 102 14.00 -7.77 -23.64
C LYS A 102 13.09 -6.87 -24.47
N THR A 103 12.27 -6.04 -23.82
CA THR A 103 11.34 -5.13 -24.51
C THR A 103 12.09 -4.00 -25.21
N LEU A 104 13.12 -3.45 -24.57
CA LEU A 104 13.97 -2.42 -25.13
C LEU A 104 14.78 -2.94 -26.32
N SER A 105 15.39 -4.12 -26.21
CA SER A 105 16.11 -4.75 -27.32
C SER A 105 15.21 -4.97 -28.54
N LYS A 106 13.98 -5.47 -28.36
CA LYS A 106 13.01 -5.63 -29.45
C LYS A 106 12.62 -4.31 -30.09
N PHE A 107 12.49 -3.25 -29.30
CA PHE A 107 12.19 -1.92 -29.82
C PHE A 107 13.35 -1.33 -30.62
N LEU A 108 14.58 -1.43 -30.09
CA LEU A 108 15.78 -0.97 -30.80
C LEU A 108 15.98 -1.72 -32.11
N GLN A 109 15.72 -3.03 -32.11
CA GLN A 109 15.73 -3.84 -33.33
C GLN A 109 14.64 -3.39 -34.32
N ALA A 110 13.42 -3.10 -33.85
CA ALA A 110 12.38 -2.56 -34.72
C ALA A 110 12.75 -1.19 -35.31
N ILE A 111 13.52 -0.36 -34.59
CA ILE A 111 14.04 0.91 -35.14
C ILE A 111 15.12 0.63 -36.19
N SER A 112 16.06 -0.29 -35.93
CA SER A 112 17.13 -0.61 -36.89
C SER A 112 16.61 -1.24 -38.17
N ASP A 113 15.58 -2.07 -38.08
CA ASP A 113 14.90 -2.69 -39.23
C ASP A 113 14.13 -1.66 -40.08
N GLY A 114 13.88 -0.47 -39.52
CA GLY A 114 13.17 0.61 -40.17
C GLY A 114 11.65 0.51 -40.09
N PRO A 115 10.95 1.56 -40.54
CA PRO A 115 9.49 1.60 -40.52
C PRO A 115 8.89 0.67 -41.58
N ILE A 116 7.88 -0.11 -41.20
CA ILE A 116 7.11 -0.97 -42.12
C ILE A 116 6.34 -0.11 -43.12
N HIS A 117 5.77 0.98 -42.65
CA HIS A 117 4.88 1.80 -43.47
C HIS A 117 5.02 3.28 -43.10
N ARG A 118 4.99 4.14 -44.12
CA ARG A 118 4.93 5.60 -43.97
C ARG A 118 3.56 6.07 -44.44
N CYS A 119 2.77 6.72 -43.59
CA CYS A 119 1.51 7.30 -44.09
C CYS A 119 1.83 8.42 -45.07
N ILE A 120 1.31 8.33 -46.29
CA ILE A 120 1.38 9.40 -47.29
C ILE A 120 0.62 10.65 -46.79
N CYS A 121 -0.41 10.44 -45.98
CA CYS A 121 -1.30 11.48 -45.46
C CYS A 121 -0.68 12.42 -44.41
N CYS A 122 0.29 11.93 -43.63
CA CYS A 122 0.79 12.64 -42.45
C CYS A 122 2.24 12.31 -42.10
N ASP A 123 2.95 11.63 -43.00
CA ASP A 123 4.35 11.18 -42.85
C ASP A 123 4.67 10.38 -41.59
N ARG A 124 3.64 9.89 -40.89
CA ARG A 124 3.84 9.08 -39.70
C ARG A 124 4.43 7.73 -40.08
N LEU A 125 5.50 7.37 -39.37
CA LEU A 125 6.21 6.12 -39.50
C LEU A 125 5.59 5.06 -38.58
N TRP A 126 5.30 3.90 -39.14
CA TRP A 126 4.75 2.75 -38.43
C TRP A 126 5.83 1.68 -38.29
N PHE A 127 6.09 1.27 -37.05
CA PHE A 127 7.06 0.22 -36.73
C PHE A 127 6.33 -1.07 -36.34
N LYS A 128 6.97 -2.22 -36.57
CA LYS A 128 6.43 -3.54 -36.23
C LYS A 128 6.09 -3.68 -34.75
N HIS A 129 6.89 -3.05 -33.90
CA HIS A 129 6.76 -3.09 -32.46
C HIS A 129 6.77 -1.67 -31.91
N SER A 130 5.79 -1.35 -31.06
CA SER A 130 5.75 -0.11 -30.31
C SER A 130 5.95 -0.36 -28.83
N ILE A 131 6.64 0.54 -28.14
CA ILE A 131 6.73 0.54 -26.68
C ILE A 131 5.33 0.75 -26.09
N SER A 132 4.92 -0.13 -25.16
CA SER A 132 3.64 0.00 -24.46
C SER A 132 3.58 1.29 -23.62
N HIS A 133 2.38 1.77 -23.30
CA HIS A 133 2.23 2.97 -22.46
C HIS A 133 2.93 2.84 -21.09
N GLN A 134 2.82 1.66 -20.45
CA GLN A 134 3.54 1.38 -19.20
C GLN A 134 5.05 1.46 -19.41
N SER A 135 5.51 0.96 -20.55
CA SER A 135 6.92 0.98 -20.90
C SER A 135 7.45 2.41 -21.10
N LYS A 136 6.64 3.27 -21.71
CA LYS A 136 6.93 4.70 -21.90
C LYS A 136 6.98 5.48 -20.58
N MET A 137 6.11 5.15 -19.63
CA MET A 137 6.10 5.80 -18.30
C MET A 137 7.34 5.43 -17.46
N GLY A 138 7.89 4.23 -17.63
CA GLY A 138 9.15 3.83 -16.99
C GLY A 138 10.35 4.66 -17.46
N LEU A 139 10.43 4.98 -18.76
CA LEU A 139 11.49 5.83 -19.34
C LEU A 139 11.46 7.25 -18.78
N GLN A 140 10.27 7.82 -18.57
CA GLN A 140 10.15 9.14 -17.96
C GLN A 140 10.70 9.12 -16.54
N LYS A 141 10.42 8.07 -15.75
CA LYS A 141 10.91 7.96 -14.36
C LYS A 141 12.42 7.77 -14.26
N LYS A 142 13.06 7.03 -15.19
CA LYS A 142 14.52 6.84 -15.20
C LYS A 142 15.31 8.08 -15.65
N LYS A 143 14.72 8.99 -16.43
CA LYS A 143 15.39 10.25 -16.86
C LYS A 143 15.50 11.33 -15.76
N TYR A 144 14.85 11.13 -14.60
CA TYR A 144 14.86 12.08 -13.48
C TYR A 144 15.68 11.57 -12.26
N TYR A 145 16.56 10.59 -12.48
CA TYR A 145 17.57 10.16 -11.50
C TYR A 145 18.96 10.28 -12.12
#